data_AF-A0A948UBA8-F1
#
_entry.id   AF-A0A948UBA8-F1
#
_cell.length_a   1.000
_cell.length_b   1.000
_cell.length_c   1.000
_cell.angle_alpha   90.00
_cell.angle_beta   90.00
_cell.angle_gamma   90.00
#
_symmetry.space_group_name_H-M   'P 1'
#
loop_
_entity.id
_entity.type
_entity.pdbx_description
1 polymer ?
#
loop_
_entity_poly.entity_id
_entity_poly.type
_entity_poly.pdbx_seq_one_letter_code
_entity_poly.pdbx_strand_id
1 'polypeptide(L)' 'GVLMLKFIREFEAAERLERAVKQVIKEGISVTYDLKEDRNDPAAVGTSEMADAIIERLR' A
#
# COMPACT_ATOMS: atom_id res chain seq x y z
N GLY A 1 -1.32 0.57 -9.84
CA GLY A 1 -0.95 1.31 -11.07
C GLY A 1 0.56 1.43 -11.33
N VAL A 2 1.45 0.78 -10.56
CA VAL A 2 2.91 0.91 -10.75
C VAL A 2 3.36 0.54 -12.16
N LEU A 3 2.83 -0.55 -12.73
CA LEU A 3 3.18 -0.97 -14.10
C LEU A 3 2.71 0.03 -15.16
N MET A 4 1.55 0.64 -14.96
CA MET A 4 1.03 1.69 -15.84
C MET A 4 1.94 2.93 -15.80
N LEU A 5 2.37 3.37 -14.62
CA LEU A 5 3.29 4.49 -14.46
C LEU A 5 4.63 4.20 -15.17
N LYS A 6 5.17 3.00 -15.02
CA LYS A 6 6.37 2.57 -15.76
C LYS A 6 6.14 2.57 -17.28
N PHE A 7 4.95 2.17 -17.74
CA PHE A 7 4.60 2.17 -19.17
C PHE A 7 4.53 3.58 -19.77
N ILE A 8 3.96 4.56 -19.05
CA ILE A 8 3.91 5.97 -19.50
C ILE A 8 5.20 6.75 -19.18
N ARG A 9 6.27 6.06 -18.77
CA ARG A 9 7.60 6.61 -18.45
C ARG A 9 7.66 7.50 -17.19
N GLU A 10 6.65 7.40 -16.33
CA GLU A 10 6.60 8.04 -15.00
C GLU A 10 7.32 7.19 -13.95
N PHE A 11 8.63 6.98 -14.14
CA PHE A 11 9.41 6.04 -13.33
C PHE A 11 9.56 6.45 -11.87
N GLU A 12 9.77 7.74 -11.60
CA GLU A 12 9.93 8.24 -10.23
C GLU A 12 8.63 8.07 -9.43
N ALA A 13 7.49 8.42 -10.03
CA ALA A 13 6.18 8.22 -9.43
C ALA A 13 5.91 6.72 -9.18
N ALA A 14 6.27 5.87 -10.15
CA ALA A 14 6.13 4.42 -10.01
C ALA A 14 6.95 3.87 -8.84
N GLU A 15 8.20 4.30 -8.71
CA GLU A 15 9.08 3.87 -7.63
C GLU A 15 8.60 4.37 -6.26
N ARG A 16 8.20 5.63 -6.16
CA ARG A 16 7.66 6.19 -4.91
C ARG A 16 6.42 5.41 -4.45
N LEU A 17 5.51 5.13 -5.37
CA LEU A 17 4.31 4.32 -5.09
C LEU A 17 4.67 2.89 -4.70
N GLU A 18 5.60 2.26 -5.41
CA GLU A 18 6.04 0.89 -5.09
C GLU A 18 6.70 0.82 -3.70
N ARG A 19 7.53 1.80 -3.34
CA ARG A 19 8.14 1.90 -2.01
C ARG A 19 7.10 2.10 -0.91
N ALA A 20 6.16 3.03 -1.10
CA ALA A 20 5.09 3.30 -0.13
C ALA A 20 4.25 2.05 0.16
N VAL A 21 3.82 1.35 -0.89
CA VAL A 21 3.05 0.10 -0.76
C VAL A 21 3.85 -0.97 -0.01
N LYS A 22 5.14 -1.16 -0.36
CA LYS A 22 6.01 -2.12 0.35
C LYS A 22 6.14 -1.81 1.84
N GLN A 23 6.23 -0.52 2.21
CA GLN A 23 6.31 -0.13 3.62
C GLN A 23 5.02 -0.45 4.39
N VAL A 24 3.85 -0.09 3.83
CA VAL A 24 2.55 -0.37 4.47
C VAL A 24 2.33 -1.86 4.67
N ILE A 25 2.64 -2.67 3.65
CA ILE A 25 2.53 -4.13 3.75
C ILE A 25 3.52 -4.70 4.78
N LYS A 26 4.76 -4.22 4.78
CA LYS A 26 5.79 -4.69 5.72
C LYS A 26 5.44 -4.40 7.18
N GLU A 27 4.75 -3.30 7.45
CA GLU A 27 4.29 -2.98 8.81
C GLU A 27 3.09 -3.79 9.23
N GLY A 28 2.21 -4.18 8.30
CA GLY A 28 1.05 -5.01 8.61
C GLY A 28 0.00 -4.36 9.53
N ILE A 29 0.13 -3.06 9.82
CA ILE A 29 -0.79 -2.32 10.69
C ILE A 29 -2.06 -1.97 9.91
N SER A 30 -1.94 -1.10 8.90
CA SER A 30 -3.06 -0.62 8.07
C SER A 30 -3.22 -1.45 6.80
N VAL A 31 -3.37 -2.76 6.95
CA VAL A 31 -3.62 -3.68 5.84
C VAL A 31 -4.98 -4.34 5.98
N THR A 32 -5.56 -4.71 4.84
CA THR A 32 -6.83 -5.42 4.76
C THR A 32 -6.73 -6.85 5.30
N TYR A 33 -7.86 -7.44 5.65
CA TYR A 33 -7.95 -8.75 6.31
C TYR A 33 -7.25 -9.88 5.52
N ASP A 34 -7.14 -9.78 4.20
CA ASP A 34 -6.47 -10.74 3.33
C ASP A 34 -4.94 -10.72 3.45
N LEU A 35 -4.38 -9.62 3.94
CA LEU A 35 -2.94 -9.40 4.11
C LEU A 35 -2.48 -9.59 5.56
N LYS A 36 -3.40 -9.79 6.51
CA LYS A 36 -3.07 -10.10 7.90
C LYS A 36 -2.62 -11.56 8.04
N GLU A 37 -1.73 -11.82 9.00
CA GLU A 37 -1.34 -13.19 9.36
C GLU A 37 -2.53 -13.99 9.89
N ASP A 38 -3.36 -13.36 10.72
CA ASP A 38 -4.68 -13.87 11.12
C ASP A 38 -5.77 -13.07 10.41
N ARG A 39 -6.58 -13.76 9.60
CA ARG A 39 -7.70 -13.16 8.86
C ARG A 39 -8.83 -12.66 9.78
N ASN A 40 -8.87 -13.12 11.03
CA ASN A 40 -9.83 -12.67 12.02
C ASN A 40 -9.26 -11.57 12.92
N ASP A 41 -8.07 -11.04 12.61
CA ASP A 41 -7.48 -9.92 13.35
C ASP A 41 -8.44 -8.71 13.29
N PRO A 42 -8.99 -8.26 14.44
CA PRO A 42 -9.90 -7.12 14.48
C PRO A 42 -9.22 -5.80 14.11
N ALA A 43 -7.89 -5.76 14.02
CA ALA A 43 -7.13 -4.61 13.54
C ALA A 43 -6.98 -4.54 12.01
N ALA A 44 -7.65 -5.42 11.26
CA ALA A 44 -7.75 -5.29 9.80
C ALA A 44 -8.53 -4.02 9.42
N VAL A 45 -7.96 -3.20 8.54
CA VAL A 45 -8.59 -1.97 8.06
C VAL A 45 -9.29 -2.20 6.72
N GLY A 46 -10.18 -1.29 6.33
CA GLY A 46 -10.82 -1.27 5.03
C GLY A 46 -9.91 -0.77 3.90
N THR A 47 -10.38 -0.95 2.67
CA THR A 47 -9.63 -0.57 1.46
C THR A 47 -9.27 0.91 1.40
N SER A 48 -10.18 1.79 1.83
CA SER A 48 -9.94 3.24 1.83
C SER A 48 -8.87 3.64 2.85
N GLU A 49 -8.89 3.04 4.05
CA GLU A 49 -7.93 3.30 5.10
C GLU A 49 -6.52 2.80 4.72
N MET A 50 -6.44 1.65 4.04
CA MET A 50 -5.17 1.19 3.45
C MET A 50 -4.65 2.18 2.38
N ALA A 51 -5.54 2.77 1.58
CA ALA A 51 -5.16 3.78 0.59
C ALA A 51 -4.63 5.06 1.26
N ASP A 52 -5.28 5.52 2.34
CA ASP A 52 -4.81 6.66 3.12
C ASP A 52 -3.42 6.41 3.72
N ALA A 53 -3.19 5.22 4.27
CA ALA A 53 -1.86 4.82 4.78
C ALA A 53 -0.78 4.85 3.68
N ILE A 54 -1.11 4.43 2.44
CA ILE A 54 -0.18 4.53 1.31
C ILE A 54 0.10 6.00 0.96
N ILE A 55 -0.93 6.85 0.95
CA ILE A 55 -0.79 8.30 0.67
C ILE A 55 0.09 8.98 1.73
N GLU A 56 -0.05 8.62 3.00
CA GLU A 56 0.80 9.13 4.08
C GLU A 56 2.28 8.79 3.86
N ARG A 57 2.59 7.62 3.30
CA ARG A 57 3.97 7.22 2.94
C ARG A 57 4.50 7.78 1.64
N LEU A 58 3.64 8.44 0.87
CA LEU A 58 4.05 9.20 -0.31
C LEU A 58 4.46 10.63 0.02
N ARG A 59 4.04 11.17 1.17
CA ARG A 59 4.50 12.47 1.70
C ARG A 59 5.97 12.40 2.07
#